data_AF-A0A7C5NLZ3-F1
#
_entry.id   AF-A0A7C5NLZ3-F1
#
_cell.length_a   1.000
_cell.length_b   1.000
_cell.length_c   1.000
_cell.angle_alpha   90.00
_cell.angle_beta   90.00
_cell.angle_gamma   90.00
#
_symmetry.space_group_name_H-M   'P 1'
#
loop_
_entity.id
_entity.type
_entity.pdbx_description
1 polymer ?
#
loop_
_entity_poly.entity_id
_entity_poly.type
_entity_poly.pdbx_seq_one_letter_code
_entity_poly.pdbx_strand_id
1 'polypeptide(L)' 'MTKRQIAREWKRLYYEIFANKPRSNSPYPPNVVRRRELLLYAQVHLAEISWAQKCGNFEAEKMHMAAYYSVISKYYGQQE' A
#
# COMPACT_ATOMS: atom_id res chain seq x y z
N MET A 1 -9.32 -3.96 -9.97
CA MET A 1 -7.96 -3.73 -10.57
C MET A 1 -7.62 -4.96 -11.42
N THR A 2 -6.88 -4.86 -12.52
CA THR A 2 -6.44 -6.08 -13.22
C THR A 2 -5.34 -6.81 -12.44
N LYS A 3 -5.18 -8.13 -12.64
CA LYS A 3 -4.07 -8.91 -12.06
C LYS A 3 -2.70 -8.28 -12.34
N ARG A 4 -2.50 -7.72 -13.55
CA ARG A 4 -1.27 -7.03 -13.95
C ARG A 4 -1.04 -5.73 -13.18
N GLN A 5 -2.11 -4.99 -12.85
CA GLN A 5 -2.03 -3.80 -12.01
C GLN A 5 -1.67 -4.19 -10.57
N ILE A 6 -2.32 -5.19 -10.00
CA ILE A 6 -2.04 -5.69 -8.65
C ILE A 6 -0.57 -6.11 -8.51
N ALA A 7 -0.04 -6.88 -9.48
CA ALA A 7 1.36 -7.29 -9.47
C ALA A 7 2.34 -6.10 -9.52
N ARG A 8 1.97 -5.02 -10.24
CA ARG A 8 2.77 -3.80 -10.31
C ARG A 8 2.76 -3.05 -8.99
N GLU A 9 1.60 -2.91 -8.36
CA GLU A 9 1.48 -2.28 -7.05
C GLU A 9 2.21 -3.07 -5.97
N TRP A 10 2.20 -4.41 -6.00
CA TRP A 10 3.03 -5.22 -5.09
C TRP A 10 4.52 -4.95 -5.25
N LYS A 11 5.02 -4.86 -6.50
CA LYS A 11 6.42 -4.50 -6.77
C LYS A 11 6.75 -3.11 -6.24
N ARG A 12 5.86 -2.14 -6.42
CA ARG A 12 6.00 -0.78 -5.91
C ARG A 12 6.07 -0.76 -4.38
N LEU A 13 5.11 -1.41 -3.69
CA LEU A 13 5.09 -1.49 -2.23
C LEU A 13 6.35 -2.17 -1.68
N TYR A 14 6.80 -3.25 -2.34
CA TYR A 14 8.04 -3.93 -1.96
C TYR A 14 9.24 -2.97 -2.03
N TYR A 15 9.36 -2.21 -3.13
CA TYR A 15 10.42 -1.21 -3.27
C TYR A 15 10.35 -0.15 -2.16
N GLU A 16 9.18 0.47 -1.95
CA GLU A 16 9.02 1.54 -0.95
C GLU A 16 9.34 1.07 0.48
N ILE A 17 9.00 -0.18 0.81
CA ILE A 17 9.20 -0.73 2.16
C ILE A 17 10.66 -1.14 2.37
N PHE A 18 11.25 -1.85 1.41
CA PHE A 18 12.54 -2.53 1.61
C PHE A 18 13.73 -1.81 0.96
N ALA A 19 13.55 -1.26 -0.23
CA ALA A 19 14.63 -0.60 -0.97
C ALA A 19 14.72 0.90 -0.64
N ASN A 20 13.58 1.61 -0.55
CA ASN A 20 13.51 3.02 -0.17
C ASN A 20 13.55 3.25 1.35
N LYS A 21 14.18 2.34 2.09
CA LYS A 21 14.31 2.40 3.55
C LYS A 21 15.34 3.47 3.93
N PRO A 22 15.01 4.45 4.79
CA PRO A 22 16.00 5.42 5.27
C PRO A 22 17.13 4.71 6.02
N ARG A 23 18.38 5.11 5.74
CA ARG A 23 19.52 4.68 6.54
C ARG A 23 19.44 5.37 7.90
N SER A 24 19.23 4.60 8.97
CA SER A 24 19.20 5.12 10.33
C SER A 24 19.74 4.08 11.30
N ASN A 25 20.62 4.53 12.20
CA ASN A 25 21.07 3.76 13.37
C ASN A 25 20.28 4.13 14.64
N SER A 26 19.34 5.07 14.53
CA SER A 26 18.42 5.50 15.59
C SER A 26 16.96 5.16 15.22
N PRO A 27 16.02 5.16 16.18
CA PRO A 27 14.61 5.03 15.90
C PRO A 27 14.15 6.02 14.82
N TYR A 28 13.23 5.58 13.97
CA TYR A 28 12.73 6.45 12.91
C TYR A 28 12.01 7.67 13.48
N PRO A 29 12.19 8.86 12.87
CA PRO A 29 11.41 10.01 13.25
C PRO A 29 9.91 9.76 12.97
N PRO A 30 8.99 10.39 13.74
CA PRO A 30 7.56 10.09 13.67
C PRO A 30 6.94 10.22 12.26
N ASN A 31 7.42 11.16 11.45
CA ASN A 31 6.96 11.33 10.07
C ASN A 31 7.34 10.15 9.17
N VAL A 32 8.51 9.52 9.38
CA VAL A 32 8.91 8.30 8.67
C VAL A 32 8.06 7.12 9.13
N VAL A 33 7.80 7.01 10.44
CA VAL A 33 6.92 5.95 10.98
C VAL A 33 5.54 6.03 10.34
N ARG A 34 4.92 7.22 10.34
CA ARG A 34 3.60 7.44 9.74
C ARG A 34 3.54 7.10 8.25
N ARG A 35 4.56 7.46 7.49
CA ARG A 35 4.66 7.07 6.06
C ARG A 35 4.74 5.56 5.88
N ARG A 36 5.47 4.85 6.75
CA ARG A 36 5.57 3.38 6.69
C ARG A 36 4.27 2.69 7.12
N GLU A 37 3.53 3.24 8.07
CA GLU A 37 2.19 2.75 8.44
C GLU A 37 1.22 2.80 7.24
N LEU A 38 1.25 3.88 6.46
CA LEU A 38 0.46 3.98 5.24
C LEU A 38 0.82 2.89 4.22
N LEU A 39 2.12 2.59 4.05
CA LEU A 39 2.54 1.49 3.17
C LEU A 39 2.03 0.13 3.65
N LEU A 40 2.00 -0.12 4.96
CA LEU A 40 1.44 -1.36 5.54
C LEU A 40 -0.07 -1.45 5.29
N TYR A 41 -0.82 -0.37 5.50
CA TYR A 41 -2.25 -0.34 5.19
C TYR A 41 -2.52 -0.58 3.70
N ALA A 42 -1.67 -0.03 2.82
CA ALA A 42 -1.78 -0.28 1.39
C ALA A 42 -1.55 -1.77 1.05
N GLN A 43 -0.61 -2.46 1.71
CA GLN A 43 -0.41 -3.90 1.53
C GLN A 43 -1.64 -4.71 1.93
N VAL A 44 -2.27 -4.37 3.06
CA VAL A 44 -3.50 -5.05 3.53
C VAL A 44 -4.61 -4.91 2.48
N HIS A 45 -4.90 -3.69 2.03
CA HIS A 45 -5.95 -3.50 1.02
C HIS A 45 -5.63 -4.16 -0.32
N LEU A 46 -4.36 -4.22 -0.73
CA LEU A 46 -3.97 -4.90 -1.96
C LEU A 46 -4.13 -6.43 -1.86
N ALA A 47 -3.89 -7.01 -0.68
CA ALA A 47 -4.17 -8.41 -0.39
C ALA A 47 -5.68 -8.70 -0.41
N GLU A 48 -6.48 -7.85 0.24
CA GLU A 48 -7.94 -7.98 0.26
C GLU A 48 -8.57 -7.85 -1.14
N ILE A 49 -8.07 -6.94 -1.99
CA ILE A 49 -8.49 -6.87 -3.40
C ILE A 49 -8.23 -8.21 -4.11
N SER A 50 -7.04 -8.79 -3.91
CA SER A 50 -6.68 -10.06 -4.52
C SER A 50 -7.55 -11.21 -4.03
N TRP A 51 -7.89 -11.21 -2.74
CA TRP A 51 -8.79 -12.20 -2.14
C TRP A 51 -10.23 -12.04 -2.63
N ALA A 52 -10.77 -10.82 -2.63
CA ALA A 52 -12.10 -10.50 -3.13
C ALA A 52 -12.29 -10.94 -4.58
N GLN A 53 -11.27 -10.72 -5.44
CA GLN A 53 -11.27 -11.22 -6.81
C GLN A 53 -11.32 -12.74 -6.90
N LYS A 54 -10.57 -13.44 -6.04
CA LYS A 54 -10.56 -14.91 -5.99
C LYS A 54 -11.92 -15.46 -5.57
N CYS A 55 -12.61 -14.77 -4.66
CA CYS A 55 -13.94 -15.16 -4.17
C CYS A 55 -15.10 -14.66 -5.04
N GLY A 56 -14.85 -13.82 -6.04
CA GLY A 56 -15.92 -13.18 -6.83
C GLY A 56 -16.73 -12.14 -6.05
N ASN A 57 -16.17 -11.57 -4.98
CA ASN A 57 -16.84 -10.57 -4.15
C ASN A 57 -16.54 -9.15 -4.67
N PHE A 58 -17.40 -8.66 -5.57
CA PHE A 58 -17.21 -7.37 -6.24
C PHE A 58 -17.35 -6.16 -5.30
N GLU A 59 -18.20 -6.24 -4.27
CA GLU A 59 -18.38 -5.15 -3.31
C GLU A 59 -17.13 -4.95 -2.45
N ALA A 60 -16.57 -6.04 -1.94
CA ALA A 60 -15.31 -6.01 -1.21
C ALA A 60 -14.15 -5.54 -2.10
N GLU A 61 -14.08 -6.00 -3.35
CA GLU A 61 -13.06 -5.52 -4.29
C GLU A 61 -13.13 -4.00 -4.46
N LYS A 62 -14.33 -3.45 -4.71
CA LYS A 62 -14.54 -2.01 -4.90
C LYS A 62 -14.19 -1.21 -3.65
N MET A 63 -14.62 -1.69 -2.48
CA MET A 63 -14.33 -1.05 -1.19
C MET A 63 -12.83 -0.98 -0.92
N HIS A 64 -12.13 -2.12 -1.05
CA HIS A 64 -10.68 -2.16 -0.80
C HIS A 64 -9.88 -1.43 -1.87
N MET A 65 -10.34 -1.38 -3.12
CA MET A 65 -9.75 -0.52 -4.14
C MET A 65 -9.83 0.96 -3.75
N ALA A 66 -10.99 1.44 -3.32
CA ALA A 66 -11.14 2.84 -2.89
C ALA A 66 -10.24 3.16 -1.68
N ALA A 67 -10.18 2.25 -0.70
CA ALA A 67 -9.33 2.38 0.47
C ALA A 67 -7.83 2.38 0.10
N TYR A 68 -7.42 1.46 -0.78
CA TYR A 68 -6.05 1.40 -1.30
C TYR A 68 -5.62 2.72 -1.94
N TYR A 69 -6.43 3.26 -2.86
CA TYR A 69 -6.13 4.53 -3.52
C TYR A 69 -6.10 5.71 -2.54
N SER A 70 -7.01 5.74 -1.55
CA SER A 70 -6.99 6.76 -0.50
C SER A 70 -5.70 6.72 0.31
N VAL A 71 -5.25 5.53 0.72
CA VAL A 71 -4.01 5.35 1.49
C VAL A 71 -2.78 5.74 0.68
N ILE A 72 -2.69 5.30 -0.57
CA ILE A 72 -1.57 5.64 -1.46
C ILE A 72 -1.53 7.13 -1.77
N SER A 73 -2.67 7.78 -1.98
CA SER A 73 -2.74 9.24 -2.16
C SER A 73 -2.21 9.98 -0.94
N LYS A 74 -2.60 9.56 0.27
CA LYS A 74 -2.06 10.12 1.53
C LYS A 74 -0.55 9.90 1.67
N TYR A 75 -0.04 8.76 1.23
CA TYR A 75 1.41 8.47 1.26
C TYR A 75 2.18 9.45 0.38
N TYR A 76 1.75 9.65 -0.86
CA TYR A 76 2.42 10.57 -1.80
C TYR A 76 2.24 12.04 -1.43
N GLY A 77 1.09 12.43 -0.90
CA GLY A 77 0.88 13.79 -0.40
C GLY A 77 1.69 14.16 0.85
N GLN A 78 2.38 13.19 1.48
CA GLN A 78 3.34 13.44 2.57
C GLN A 78 4.80 13.47 2.09
N GLN A 79 5.03 13.34 0.77
CA GLN A 79 6.36 13.44 0.17
C GLN A 79 6.63 14.83 -0.45
N GLU A 80 5.58 15.64 -0.65
CA GLU A 80 5.65 17.08 -0.96
C GLU A 80 5.88 17.91 0.32
#